data_AF-A0A9E4R4U5-F1
#
_entry.id   AF-A0A9E4R4U5-F1
#
_cell.length_a   1.000
_cell.length_b   1.000
_cell.length_c   1.000
_cell.angle_alpha   90.00
_cell.angle_beta   90.00
_cell.angle_gamma   90.00
#
_symmetry.space_group_name_H-M   'P 1'
#
loop_
_entity.id
_entity.type
_entity.pdbx_description
1 polymer ?
#
loop_
_entity_poly.entity_id
_entity_poly.type
_entity_poly.pdbx_seq_one_letter_code
_entity_poly.pdbx_strand_id
1 'polypeptide(L)'
;ADSVRQGITRPAGNFVIISGSLHPASYEQIQQFSRSSSVKLVPVSAEAVLQSPHRVASTAVRDAADAVAGGHDVALFWQDPESLQALLRNASLLPQLVQAIAGFFGSVLAGLILQQDLAGLVVVGGETAQMVVKAVGATSIELLGEVRPGIPVGRLVGGLADGKLLVTKAGAFGGPSALAEVIEYLRSVPQSET
;
A
#
# COMPACT_ATOMS: atom_id res chain seq x y z
N ALA A 1 -13.02 -22.25 8.57
CA ALA A 1 -12.43 -20.90 8.49
C ALA A 1 -11.19 -20.74 9.38
N ASP A 2 -11.03 -21.56 10.44
CA ASP A 2 -9.91 -21.46 11.39
C ASP A 2 -8.60 -22.18 11.00
N SER A 3 -8.58 -22.99 9.94
CA SER A 3 -7.41 -23.79 9.56
C SER A 3 -6.33 -23.03 8.77
N VAL A 4 -6.60 -21.80 8.30
CA VAL A 4 -5.66 -21.00 7.49
C VAL A 4 -4.80 -20.06 8.35
N ARG A 5 -5.13 -19.86 9.64
CA ARG A 5 -4.41 -18.95 10.53
C ARG A 5 -3.20 -19.58 11.23
N GLN A 6 -3.01 -20.90 11.13
CA GLN A 6 -1.93 -21.59 11.84
C GLN A 6 -0.58 -21.27 11.17
N GLY A 7 0.29 -20.55 11.88
CA GLY A 7 1.69 -20.32 11.49
C GLY A 7 2.02 -18.98 10.86
N ILE A 8 1.03 -18.12 10.57
CA ILE A 8 1.31 -16.76 10.10
C ILE A 8 1.64 -15.87 11.30
N THR A 9 2.82 -15.28 11.29
CA THR A 9 3.21 -14.20 12.21
C THR A 9 3.52 -12.92 11.45
N ARG A 10 3.40 -11.77 12.11
CA ARG A 10 3.77 -10.47 11.56
C ARG A 10 4.89 -9.81 12.37
N PRO A 11 5.71 -8.96 11.76
CA PRO A 11 6.54 -8.02 12.52
C PRO A 11 5.68 -7.03 13.33
N ALA A 12 6.28 -6.40 14.34
CA ALA A 12 5.72 -5.24 15.00
C ALA A 12 5.61 -4.06 14.02
N GLY A 13 4.81 -3.06 14.39
CA GLY A 13 4.64 -1.83 13.62
C GLY A 13 3.28 -1.63 12.95
N ASN A 14 3.23 -0.67 12.04
CA ASN A 14 2.02 -0.24 11.33
C ASN A 14 1.97 -0.77 9.89
N PHE A 15 0.78 -0.79 9.32
CA PHE A 15 0.54 -1.14 7.92
C PHE A 15 0.46 0.12 7.06
N VAL A 16 1.04 0.02 5.87
CA VAL A 16 0.93 1.04 4.84
C VAL A 16 0.10 0.48 3.69
N ILE A 17 -1.01 1.13 3.41
CA ILE A 17 -1.89 0.84 2.29
C ILE A 17 -1.49 1.76 1.13
N ILE A 18 -1.28 1.18 -0.06
CA ILE A 18 -0.99 1.90 -1.30
C ILE A 18 -2.07 1.56 -2.31
N SER A 19 -2.96 2.52 -2.57
CA SER A 19 -3.98 2.38 -3.60
C SER A 19 -3.58 3.10 -4.88
N GLY A 20 -3.05 2.33 -5.83
CA GLY A 20 -2.76 2.82 -7.18
C GLY A 20 -3.90 2.62 -8.18
N SER A 21 -5.02 2.04 -7.73
CA SER A 21 -6.16 1.65 -8.57
C SER A 21 -7.05 2.84 -8.93
N LEU A 22 -7.48 2.89 -10.19
CA LEU A 22 -8.52 3.81 -10.69
C LEU A 22 -9.95 3.25 -10.58
N HIS A 23 -10.10 2.02 -10.08
CA HIS A 23 -11.42 1.41 -9.99
C HIS A 23 -12.25 2.09 -8.88
N PRO A 24 -13.51 2.51 -9.12
CA PRO A 24 -14.34 3.20 -8.13
C PRO A 24 -14.45 2.48 -6.79
N ALA A 25 -14.62 1.15 -6.82
CA ALA A 25 -14.65 0.33 -5.61
C ALA A 25 -13.42 0.51 -4.70
N SER A 26 -12.22 0.68 -5.26
CA SER A 26 -11.01 0.92 -4.46
C SER A 26 -11.06 2.27 -3.76
N TYR A 27 -11.52 3.30 -4.47
CA TYR A 27 -11.67 4.63 -3.92
C TYR A 27 -12.70 4.65 -2.78
N GLU A 28 -13.88 4.05 -3.00
CA GLU A 28 -14.92 3.91 -1.98
C GLU A 28 -14.41 3.18 -0.74
N GLN A 29 -13.70 2.06 -0.91
CA GLN A 29 -13.10 1.29 0.17
C GLN A 29 -12.09 2.13 0.99
N ILE A 30 -11.24 2.92 0.33
CA ILE A 30 -10.29 3.82 1.01
C ILE A 30 -11.04 4.93 1.77
N GLN A 31 -12.07 5.52 1.16
CA GLN A 31 -12.86 6.57 1.79
C GLN A 31 -13.60 6.10 3.03
N GLN A 32 -13.87 4.80 3.19
CA GLN A 32 -14.44 4.28 4.44
C GLN A 32 -13.53 4.50 5.64
N PHE A 33 -12.21 4.53 5.45
CA PHE A 33 -11.27 4.81 6.53
C PHE A 33 -11.37 6.23 7.09
N SER A 34 -11.94 7.19 6.35
CA SER A 34 -12.21 8.53 6.89
C SER A 34 -13.14 8.51 8.10
N ARG A 35 -13.92 7.44 8.26
CA ARG A 35 -14.87 7.24 9.36
C ARG A 35 -14.23 6.58 10.60
N SER A 36 -13.02 6.04 10.48
CA SER A 36 -12.30 5.41 11.59
C SER A 36 -11.08 6.23 11.99
N SER A 37 -10.69 6.18 13.26
CA SER A 37 -9.47 6.85 13.72
C SER A 37 -8.20 6.06 13.42
N SER A 38 -8.30 4.75 13.13
CA SER A 38 -7.16 3.83 13.06
C SER A 38 -6.28 3.98 11.82
N VAL A 39 -6.82 4.48 10.71
CA VAL A 39 -6.11 4.65 9.44
C VAL A 39 -6.13 6.12 9.04
N LYS A 40 -4.96 6.72 8.84
CA LYS A 40 -4.82 8.09 8.33
C LYS A 40 -4.70 8.09 6.81
N LEU A 41 -5.47 8.95 6.17
CA LEU A 41 -5.48 9.10 4.72
C LEU A 41 -4.42 10.13 4.30
N VAL A 42 -3.55 9.73 3.37
CA VAL A 42 -2.55 10.59 2.72
C VAL A 42 -2.93 10.74 1.25
N PRO A 43 -3.66 11.80 0.89
CA PRO A 43 -4.06 12.04 -0.49
C PRO A 43 -2.85 12.44 -1.35
N VAL A 44 -2.76 11.88 -2.55
CA VAL A 44 -1.66 12.14 -3.50
C VAL A 44 -2.23 12.61 -4.83
N SER A 45 -1.73 13.74 -5.36
CA SER A 45 -2.08 14.19 -6.71
C SER A 45 -1.17 13.55 -7.76
N ALA A 46 -1.77 12.93 -8.77
CA ALA A 46 -1.03 12.35 -9.88
C ALA A 46 -0.30 13.41 -10.73
N GLU A 47 -0.90 14.58 -10.93
CA GLU A 47 -0.27 15.69 -11.64
C GLU A 47 0.96 16.22 -10.89
N ALA A 48 0.84 16.37 -9.57
CA ALA A 48 1.96 16.81 -8.74
C ALA A 48 3.10 15.78 -8.75
N VAL A 49 2.79 14.48 -8.74
CA VAL A 49 3.78 13.41 -8.88
C VAL A 49 4.49 13.48 -10.23
N LEU A 50 3.75 13.72 -11.32
CA LEU A 50 4.35 13.88 -12.64
C LEU A 50 5.30 15.10 -12.71
N GLN A 51 4.92 16.22 -12.09
CA GLN A 51 5.68 17.46 -12.14
C GLN A 51 6.87 17.49 -11.17
N SER A 52 6.76 16.89 -9.99
CA SER A 52 7.75 17.04 -8.90
C SER A 52 7.76 15.82 -7.97
N PRO A 53 8.11 14.62 -8.48
CA PRO A 53 7.94 13.36 -7.74
C PRO A 53 8.68 13.33 -6.41
N HIS A 54 9.92 13.84 -6.35
CA HIS A 54 10.71 13.88 -5.12
C HIS A 54 10.08 14.78 -4.04
N ARG A 55 9.59 15.97 -4.41
CA ARG A 55 8.95 16.89 -3.46
C ARG A 55 7.68 16.27 -2.88
N VAL A 56 6.85 15.68 -3.74
CA VAL A 56 5.61 15.02 -3.31
C VAL A 56 5.92 13.81 -2.44
N ALA A 57 6.95 13.02 -2.79
CA ALA A 57 7.41 11.92 -1.95
C ALA A 57 7.88 12.40 -0.57
N SER A 58 8.69 13.46 -0.47
CA SER A 58 9.15 13.98 0.82
C SER A 58 7.99 14.43 1.71
N THR A 59 6.98 15.10 1.14
CA THR A 59 5.76 15.47 1.86
C THR A 59 5.00 14.23 2.32
N ALA A 60 4.75 13.28 1.42
CA ALA A 60 4.03 12.05 1.74
C ALA A 60 4.74 11.20 2.81
N VAL A 61 6.08 11.12 2.77
CA VAL A 61 6.87 10.44 3.81
C VAL A 61 6.70 11.11 5.15
N ARG A 62 6.81 12.44 5.22
CA ARG A 62 6.64 13.16 6.49
C ARG A 62 5.25 12.92 7.07
N ASP A 63 4.21 13.14 6.26
CA ASP A 63 2.83 13.04 6.72
C ASP A 63 2.47 11.60 7.13
N ALA A 64 2.97 10.60 6.39
CA ALA A 64 2.80 9.19 6.73
C ALA A 64 3.63 8.78 7.96
N ALA A 65 4.87 9.25 8.11
CA ALA A 65 5.71 8.98 9.26
C ALA A 65 5.12 9.57 10.55
N ASP A 66 4.59 10.80 10.50
CA ASP A 66 3.91 11.43 11.64
C ASP A 66 2.69 10.60 12.08
N ALA A 67 1.90 10.10 11.12
CA ALA A 67 0.76 9.24 11.41
C ALA A 67 1.17 7.90 12.04
N VAL A 68 2.21 7.25 11.49
CA VAL A 68 2.75 5.98 12.00
C VAL A 68 3.35 6.15 13.40
N ALA A 69 4.10 7.23 13.64
CA ALA A 69 4.62 7.55 14.97
C ALA A 69 3.50 7.79 16.00
N GLY A 70 2.35 8.29 15.55
CA GLY A 70 1.12 8.38 16.35
C GLY A 70 0.36 7.06 16.54
N GLY A 71 0.90 5.93 16.05
CA GLY A 71 0.31 4.59 16.17
C GLY A 71 -0.72 4.25 15.09
N HIS A 72 -0.88 5.07 14.06
CA HIS A 72 -1.90 4.85 13.02
C HIS A 72 -1.37 4.08 11.82
N ASP A 73 -2.24 3.27 11.22
CA ASP A 73 -2.01 2.79 9.85
C ASP A 73 -2.17 3.95 8.87
N VAL A 74 -1.57 3.84 7.68
CA VAL A 74 -1.61 4.91 6.67
C VAL A 74 -2.09 4.39 5.34
N ALA A 75 -2.94 5.16 4.66
CA ALA A 75 -3.37 4.86 3.30
C ALA A 75 -2.98 5.99 2.35
N LEU A 76 -2.03 5.71 1.46
CA LEU A 76 -1.71 6.55 0.31
C LEU A 76 -2.63 6.20 -0.85
N PHE A 77 -3.28 7.21 -1.43
CA PHE A 77 -4.22 7.02 -2.53
C PHE A 77 -4.24 8.22 -3.47
N TRP A 78 -4.64 8.00 -4.72
CA TRP A 78 -4.85 9.08 -5.67
C TRP A 78 -6.07 9.92 -5.28
N GLN A 79 -5.84 11.19 -4.96
CA GLN A 79 -6.90 12.13 -4.62
C GLN A 79 -7.73 12.55 -5.85
N ASP A 80 -7.12 12.45 -7.03
CA ASP A 80 -7.60 12.95 -8.32
C ASP A 80 -7.61 11.81 -9.37
N PRO A 81 -8.39 10.73 -9.18
CA PRO A 81 -8.37 9.57 -10.06
C PRO A 81 -8.73 9.90 -11.52
N GLU A 82 -9.59 10.90 -11.76
CA GLU A 82 -9.91 11.39 -13.10
C GLU A 82 -8.69 12.02 -13.80
N SER A 83 -7.88 12.78 -13.04
CA SER A 83 -6.65 13.39 -13.57
C SER A 83 -5.62 12.32 -13.90
N LEU A 84 -5.43 11.34 -13.01
CA LEU A 84 -4.59 10.18 -13.31
C LEU A 84 -5.08 9.41 -14.54
N GLN A 85 -6.39 9.21 -14.69
CA GLN A 85 -6.96 8.55 -15.87
C GLN A 85 -6.67 9.34 -17.16
N ALA A 86 -6.79 10.66 -17.13
CA ALA A 86 -6.46 11.52 -18.26
C ALA A 86 -4.97 11.44 -18.63
N LEU A 87 -4.09 11.47 -17.62
CA LEU A 87 -2.63 11.36 -17.82
C LEU A 87 -2.24 9.99 -18.40
N LEU A 88 -2.84 8.89 -17.92
CA LEU A 88 -2.58 7.54 -18.45
C LEU A 88 -3.04 7.36 -19.91
N ARG A 89 -4.06 8.12 -20.35
CA ARG A 89 -4.52 8.12 -21.76
C ARG A 89 -3.63 8.97 -22.68
N ASN A 90 -2.75 9.81 -22.12
CA ASN A 90 -1.83 10.61 -22.89
C ASN A 90 -0.55 9.80 -23.22
N ALA A 91 -0.52 9.21 -24.42
CA ALA A 91 0.59 8.37 -24.88
C ALA A 91 1.96 9.07 -24.81
N SER A 92 2.01 10.39 -25.01
CA SER A 92 3.25 11.18 -24.94
C SER A 92 3.78 11.31 -23.51
N LEU A 93 2.90 11.31 -22.51
CA LEU A 93 3.26 11.44 -21.10
C LEU A 93 3.39 10.09 -20.39
N LEU A 94 2.79 9.03 -20.93
CA LEU A 94 2.70 7.72 -20.26
C LEU A 94 4.06 7.18 -19.77
N PRO A 95 5.17 7.19 -20.56
CA PRO A 95 6.45 6.71 -20.07
C PRO A 95 6.98 7.53 -18.88
N GLN A 96 6.86 8.86 -18.95
CA GLN A 96 7.30 9.76 -17.89
C GLN A 96 6.45 9.59 -16.63
N LEU A 97 5.13 9.42 -16.79
CA LEU A 97 4.20 9.19 -15.70
C LEU A 97 4.49 7.88 -14.97
N VAL A 98 4.66 6.78 -15.70
CA VAL A 98 5.00 5.48 -15.12
C VAL A 98 6.31 5.56 -14.34
N GLN A 99 7.33 6.22 -14.90
CA GLN A 99 8.60 6.44 -14.21
C GLN A 99 8.44 7.30 -12.95
N ALA A 100 7.65 8.38 -13.03
CA ALA A 100 7.38 9.27 -11.90
C ALA A 100 6.64 8.55 -10.78
N ILE A 101 5.61 7.75 -11.09
CA ILE A 101 4.84 6.97 -10.12
C ILE A 101 5.73 5.92 -9.45
N ALA A 102 6.52 5.17 -10.23
CA ALA A 102 7.43 4.16 -9.68
C ALA A 102 8.50 4.80 -8.76
N GLY A 103 9.10 5.91 -9.19
CA GLY A 103 10.07 6.67 -8.39
C GLY A 103 9.45 7.28 -7.13
N PHE A 104 8.20 7.75 -7.22
CA PHE A 104 7.42 8.24 -6.08
C PHE A 104 7.20 7.13 -5.05
N PHE A 105 6.62 5.98 -5.44
CA PHE A 105 6.37 4.89 -4.50
C PHE A 105 7.66 4.35 -3.88
N GLY A 106 8.73 4.24 -4.66
CA GLY A 106 10.03 3.82 -4.12
C GLY A 106 10.61 4.79 -3.11
N SER A 107 10.53 6.09 -3.39
CA SER A 107 11.00 7.12 -2.45
C SER A 107 10.17 7.13 -1.18
N VAL A 108 8.85 6.98 -1.28
CA VAL A 108 7.95 6.91 -0.12
C VAL A 108 8.23 5.68 0.74
N LEU A 109 8.28 4.50 0.12
CA LEU A 109 8.49 3.25 0.84
C LEU A 109 9.86 3.20 1.49
N ALA A 110 10.93 3.57 0.78
CA ALA A 110 12.26 3.64 1.36
C ALA A 110 12.30 4.64 2.53
N GLY A 111 11.71 5.82 2.36
CA GLY A 111 11.64 6.84 3.40
C GLY A 111 10.92 6.36 4.66
N LEU A 112 9.80 5.64 4.50
CA LEU A 112 9.03 5.12 5.64
C LEU A 112 9.72 3.93 6.31
N ILE A 113 10.20 2.95 5.55
CA ILE A 113 10.86 1.75 6.09
C ILE A 113 12.13 2.11 6.88
N LEU A 114 12.87 3.13 6.44
CA LEU A 114 14.08 3.58 7.14
C LEU A 114 13.81 4.36 8.43
N GLN A 115 12.60 4.87 8.62
CA GLN A 115 12.24 5.73 9.76
C GLN A 115 11.29 5.08 10.75
N GLN A 116 10.54 4.07 10.32
CA GLN A 116 9.42 3.50 11.07
C GLN A 116 9.43 1.98 11.00
N ASP A 117 9.04 1.34 12.10
CA ASP A 117 8.72 -0.08 12.08
C ASP A 117 7.39 -0.30 11.37
N LEU A 118 7.46 -0.93 10.20
CA LEU A 118 6.29 -1.37 9.46
C LEU A 118 6.04 -2.86 9.69
N ALA A 119 4.79 -3.25 9.88
CA ALA A 119 4.36 -4.64 9.95
C ALA A 119 4.13 -5.23 8.54
N GLY A 120 3.76 -4.40 7.57
CA GLY A 120 3.49 -4.86 6.21
C GLY A 120 2.89 -3.80 5.30
N LEU A 121 2.67 -4.22 4.05
CA LEU A 121 2.10 -3.42 2.97
C LEU A 121 0.77 -4.02 2.50
N VAL A 122 -0.21 -3.17 2.20
CA VAL A 122 -1.43 -3.54 1.50
C VAL A 122 -1.47 -2.79 0.18
N VAL A 123 -1.36 -3.50 -0.94
CA VAL A 123 -1.28 -2.86 -2.27
C VAL A 123 -2.53 -3.14 -3.08
N VAL A 124 -3.17 -2.07 -3.57
CA VAL A 124 -4.36 -2.17 -4.42
C VAL A 124 -3.99 -1.80 -5.87
N GLY A 125 -4.19 -2.76 -6.76
CA GLY A 125 -3.81 -2.68 -8.18
C GLY A 125 -2.60 -3.57 -8.51
N GLY A 126 -2.69 -4.30 -9.64
CA GLY A 126 -1.64 -5.25 -10.05
C GLY A 126 -0.34 -4.57 -10.49
N GLU A 127 -0.44 -3.53 -11.32
CA GLU A 127 0.73 -2.74 -11.74
C GLU A 127 1.39 -2.05 -10.54
N THR A 128 0.58 -1.49 -9.64
CA THR A 128 1.05 -0.93 -8.38
C THR A 128 1.82 -1.96 -7.55
N ALA A 129 1.30 -3.19 -7.42
CA ALA A 129 1.96 -4.25 -6.67
C ALA A 129 3.34 -4.58 -7.27
N GLN A 130 3.45 -4.68 -8.60
CA GLN A 130 4.73 -4.89 -9.27
C GLN A 130 5.71 -3.75 -9.02
N MET A 131 5.25 -2.49 -9.12
CA MET A 131 6.08 -1.32 -8.83
C MET A 131 6.57 -1.32 -7.39
N VAL A 132 5.69 -1.60 -6.43
CA VAL A 132 6.01 -1.65 -4.99
C VAL A 132 7.03 -2.74 -4.69
N VAL A 133 6.81 -3.97 -5.15
CA VAL A 133 7.72 -5.10 -4.93
C VAL A 133 9.11 -4.81 -5.50
N LYS A 134 9.16 -4.27 -6.73
CA LYS A 134 10.42 -3.85 -7.36
C LYS A 134 11.09 -2.73 -6.57
N ALA A 135 10.33 -1.75 -6.11
CA ALA A 135 10.87 -0.58 -5.43
C ALA A 135 11.46 -0.89 -4.05
N VAL A 136 10.89 -1.85 -3.32
CA VAL A 136 11.49 -2.34 -2.06
C VAL A 136 12.63 -3.32 -2.29
N GLY A 137 12.88 -3.74 -3.54
CA GLY A 137 13.95 -4.68 -3.88
C GLY A 137 13.69 -6.11 -3.44
N ALA A 138 12.42 -6.50 -3.23
CA ALA A 138 12.08 -7.86 -2.87
C ALA A 138 12.31 -8.81 -4.06
N THR A 139 12.90 -9.97 -3.79
CA THR A 139 13.25 -10.97 -4.80
C THR A 139 12.15 -12.00 -5.02
N SER A 140 11.33 -12.23 -4.00
CA SER A 140 10.18 -13.12 -4.07
C SER A 140 9.12 -12.76 -3.02
N ILE A 141 7.95 -13.38 -3.17
CA ILE A 141 6.87 -13.34 -2.20
C ILE A 141 6.60 -14.78 -1.77
N GLU A 142 6.77 -15.07 -0.48
CA GLU A 142 6.31 -16.33 0.11
C GLU A 142 4.79 -16.24 0.29
N LEU A 143 4.03 -17.09 -0.39
CA LEU A 143 2.58 -17.11 -0.27
C LEU A 143 2.19 -17.79 1.04
N LEU A 144 1.49 -17.06 1.91
CA LEU A 144 1.06 -17.55 3.23
C LEU A 144 -0.40 -17.98 3.23
N GLY A 145 -1.20 -17.47 2.28
CA GLY A 145 -2.60 -17.83 2.12
C GLY A 145 -3.39 -16.68 1.51
N GLU A 146 -4.66 -16.57 1.91
CA GLU A 146 -5.53 -15.49 1.49
C GLU A 146 -6.30 -14.93 2.68
N VAL A 147 -6.46 -13.61 2.72
CA VAL A 147 -7.35 -12.94 3.68
C VAL A 147 -8.79 -13.34 3.39
N ARG A 148 -9.13 -13.35 2.09
CA ARG A 148 -10.40 -13.75 1.49
C ARG A 148 -10.13 -14.25 0.07
N PRO A 149 -11.05 -15.03 -0.53
CA PRO A 149 -10.92 -15.47 -1.92
C PRO A 149 -10.51 -14.33 -2.86
N GLY A 150 -9.34 -14.46 -3.48
CA GLY A 150 -8.78 -13.46 -4.41
C GLY A 150 -8.09 -12.25 -3.78
N ILE A 151 -7.83 -12.29 -2.46
CA ILE A 151 -7.03 -11.30 -1.73
C ILE A 151 -5.88 -12.05 -1.02
N PRO A 152 -4.78 -12.36 -1.72
CA PRO A 152 -3.67 -13.11 -1.16
C PRO A 152 -2.91 -12.32 -0.10
N VAL A 153 -2.38 -13.05 0.88
CA VAL A 153 -1.42 -12.58 1.87
C VAL A 153 -0.12 -13.38 1.72
N GLY A 154 0.99 -12.68 1.73
CA GLY A 154 2.32 -13.25 1.64
C GLY A 154 3.32 -12.53 2.52
N ARG A 155 4.58 -12.98 2.44
CA ARG A 155 5.74 -12.34 3.05
C ARG A 155 6.70 -11.89 1.98
N LEU A 156 7.18 -10.66 2.08
CA LEU A 156 8.25 -10.17 1.22
C LEU A 156 9.57 -10.81 1.63
N VAL A 157 10.32 -11.30 0.63
CA VAL A 157 11.64 -11.90 0.82
C VAL A 157 12.67 -11.04 0.10
N GLY A 158 13.70 -10.61 0.84
CA GLY A 158 14.76 -9.73 0.38
C GLY A 158 14.38 -8.24 0.34
N GLY A 159 15.39 -7.41 0.10
CA GLY A 159 15.23 -5.97 -0.03
C GLY A 159 14.96 -5.24 1.30
N LEU A 160 14.43 -4.03 1.20
CA LEU A 160 14.17 -3.14 2.34
C LEU A 160 13.01 -3.64 3.21
N ALA A 161 12.07 -4.35 2.62
CA ALA A 161 10.85 -4.82 3.29
C ALA A 161 10.91 -6.33 3.61
N ASP A 162 12.11 -6.89 3.77
CA ASP A 162 12.28 -8.30 4.10
C ASP A 162 11.51 -8.69 5.38
N GLY A 163 10.86 -9.85 5.33
CA GLY A 163 10.05 -10.38 6.43
C GLY A 163 8.71 -9.69 6.66
N LYS A 164 8.44 -8.54 6.01
CA LYS A 164 7.18 -7.80 6.16
C LYS A 164 6.05 -8.50 5.42
N LEU A 165 4.82 -8.39 5.96
CA LEU A 165 3.66 -8.94 5.27
C LEU A 165 3.32 -8.11 4.02
N LEU A 166 2.79 -8.77 3.00
CA LEU A 166 2.24 -8.14 1.81
C LEU A 166 0.85 -8.70 1.54
N VAL A 167 -0.14 -7.83 1.44
CA VAL A 167 -1.45 -8.15 0.88
C VAL A 167 -1.58 -7.46 -0.45
N THR A 168 -2.03 -8.17 -1.48
CA THR A 168 -2.38 -7.54 -2.77
C THR A 168 -3.85 -7.73 -3.05
N LYS A 169 -4.50 -6.69 -3.57
CA LYS A 169 -5.90 -6.73 -3.98
C LYS A 169 -6.06 -6.14 -5.38
N ALA A 170 -6.79 -6.82 -6.25
CA ALA A 170 -7.22 -6.20 -7.50
C ALA A 170 -8.15 -5.00 -7.22
N GLY A 171 -8.14 -4.00 -8.11
CA GLY A 171 -8.90 -2.77 -7.89
C GLY A 171 -10.41 -3.00 -7.69
N ALA A 172 -10.99 -3.86 -8.53
CA ALA A 172 -12.41 -4.18 -8.51
C ALA A 172 -12.85 -5.17 -7.43
N PHE A 173 -11.91 -5.79 -6.70
CA PHE A 173 -12.22 -6.92 -5.83
C PHE A 173 -12.73 -6.48 -4.44
N GLY A 174 -13.67 -7.28 -3.92
CA GLY A 174 -14.24 -7.15 -2.59
C GLY A 174 -15.39 -6.15 -2.51
N GLY A 175 -16.21 -6.30 -1.47
CA GLY A 175 -17.27 -5.35 -1.15
C GLY A 175 -16.74 -4.06 -0.53
N PRO A 176 -17.62 -3.15 -0.10
CA PRO A 176 -17.24 -1.86 0.47
C PRO A 176 -16.29 -1.98 1.68
N SER A 177 -16.45 -3.02 2.50
CA SER A 177 -15.65 -3.30 3.70
C SER A 177 -14.31 -4.02 3.45
N ALA A 178 -13.99 -4.38 2.20
CA ALA A 178 -12.91 -5.33 1.93
C ALA A 178 -11.53 -4.88 2.44
N LEU A 179 -11.20 -3.58 2.35
CA LEU A 179 -9.92 -3.08 2.88
C LEU A 179 -9.92 -3.00 4.42
N ALA A 180 -11.06 -2.71 5.04
CA ALA A 180 -11.18 -2.73 6.50
C ALA A 180 -10.97 -4.14 7.04
N GLU A 181 -11.62 -5.13 6.41
CA GLU A 181 -11.44 -6.55 6.75
C GLU A 181 -9.99 -7.02 6.57
N VAL A 182 -9.26 -6.49 5.57
CA VAL A 182 -7.82 -6.76 5.40
C VAL A 182 -7.02 -6.24 6.59
N ILE A 183 -7.27 -5.01 7.03
CA ILE A 183 -6.56 -4.44 8.19
C ILE A 183 -6.92 -5.18 9.47
N GLU A 184 -8.20 -5.51 9.68
CA GLU A 184 -8.65 -6.31 10.83
C GLU A 184 -7.97 -7.69 10.84
N TYR A 185 -7.94 -8.38 9.70
CA TYR A 185 -7.24 -9.64 9.55
C TYR A 185 -5.76 -9.50 9.92
N LEU A 186 -5.06 -8.54 9.30
CA LEU A 186 -3.64 -8.31 9.52
C LEU A 186 -3.31 -7.94 10.97
N ARG A 187 -4.19 -7.17 11.64
CA ARG A 187 -4.04 -6.82 13.05
C ARG A 187 -4.31 -8.00 13.99
N SER A 188 -5.13 -8.96 13.56
CA SER A 188 -5.40 -10.21 14.28
C SER A 188 -4.26 -11.24 14.18
N VAL A 189 -3.36 -11.08 13.20
CA VAL A 189 -2.16 -11.93 13.06
C VAL A 189 -1.24 -11.70 14.28
N PRO A 190 -0.78 -12.78 14.95
CA PRO A 190 0.16 -12.69 16.07
C PRO A 190 1.46 -11.99 15.68
N GLN A 191 2.00 -11.17 16.58
CA GLN A 191 3.33 -10.61 16.41
C GLN A 191 4.38 -11.70 16.60
N SER A 192 5.44 -11.67 15.79
CA SER A 192 6.58 -12.58 15.93
C SER A 192 7.31 -12.23 17.23
N GLU A 193 7.62 -13.23 18.05
CA GLU A 193 8.53 -13.07 19.19
C GLU A 193 9.92 -12.73 18.63
N THR A 194 10.57 -11.73 19.24
CA THR A 194 11.88 -11.20 18.80
C THR A 194 13.01 -11.99 19.43
#